data_AF-A0A6N3FNT6-F1
#
_entry.id   AF-A0A6N3FNT6-F1
#
_cell.length_a   1.000
_cell.length_b   1.000
_cell.length_c   1.000
_cell.angle_alpha   90.00
_cell.angle_beta   90.00
_cell.angle_gamma   90.00
#
_symmetry.space_group_name_H-M   'P 1'
#
loop_
_entity.id
_entity.type
_entity.pdbx_description
1 polymer ?
#
loop_
_entity_poly.entity_id
_entity_poly.type
_entity_poly.pdbx_seq_one_letter_code
_entity_poly.pdbx_strand_id
1 'polypeptide(L)'
;MNKILVILSVVLVLGIIGAVGFFGYNKYQEVELEKKKLEAQLKEDEENEDSVNAESETESNNTENIGQSGETTSNQQEVQATDGSETVKISGGSGSGTANKEEFSDLQVNRDNVFDYLIAAINQSEGGDASKIKFQQPELIMQDGGMWKIPANNKSGHGSYTFIVNQNGTVEFWDGMMNDKFDEIHVTLP
;
A
#
# COMPACT_ATOMS: atom_id res chain seq x y z
N MET A 1 -53.91 21.74 -12.66
CA MET A 1 -52.51 21.41 -13.02
C MET A 1 -51.62 21.11 -11.80
N ASN A 2 -51.94 21.61 -10.60
CA ASN A 2 -51.07 21.47 -9.42
C ASN A 2 -51.04 20.05 -8.79
N LYS A 3 -52.06 19.21 -9.02
CA LYS A 3 -52.14 17.86 -8.41
C LYS A 3 -51.19 16.83 -9.04
N ILE A 4 -50.95 16.93 -10.35
CA ILE A 4 -50.03 16.03 -11.08
C ILE A 4 -48.58 16.32 -10.70
N LEU A 5 -48.25 17.60 -10.50
CA LEU A 5 -46.90 18.04 -10.15
C LEU A 5 -46.50 17.60 -8.73
N VAL A 6 -47.46 17.58 -7.80
CA VAL A 6 -47.25 17.05 -6.43
C VAL A 6 -47.02 15.53 -6.46
N ILE A 7 -47.79 14.77 -7.23
CA ILE A 7 -47.62 13.31 -7.32
C ILE A 7 -46.25 12.94 -7.90
N LEU A 8 -45.77 13.66 -8.91
CA LEU A 8 -44.45 13.41 -9.49
C LEU A 8 -43.31 13.65 -8.48
N SER A 9 -43.44 14.68 -7.64
CA SER A 9 -42.44 15.00 -6.62
C SER A 9 -42.34 13.93 -5.51
N VAL A 10 -43.47 13.33 -5.12
CA VAL A 10 -43.50 12.30 -4.07
C VAL A 10 -42.88 10.98 -4.56
N VAL A 11 -43.12 10.59 -5.82
CA VAL A 11 -42.52 9.39 -6.42
C VAL A 11 -41.00 9.52 -6.52
N LEU A 12 -40.50 10.71 -6.84
CA LEU A 12 -39.06 10.96 -6.99
C LEU A 12 -38.33 10.88 -5.64
N VAL A 13 -38.93 11.41 -4.56
CA VAL A 13 -38.35 11.32 -3.21
C VAL A 13 -38.35 9.87 -2.67
N LEU A 14 -39.44 9.12 -2.90
CA LEU A 14 -39.51 7.71 -2.47
C LEU A 14 -38.54 6.80 -3.24
N GLY A 15 -38.28 7.10 -4.53
CA GLY A 15 -37.29 6.37 -5.32
C GLY A 15 -35.85 6.52 -4.79
N ILE A 16 -35.48 7.72 -4.31
CA ILE A 16 -34.15 7.98 -3.74
C ILE A 16 -33.97 7.23 -2.41
N ILE A 17 -34.99 7.21 -1.55
CA ILE A 17 -34.92 6.53 -0.24
C ILE A 17 -34.77 5.01 -0.40
N GLY A 18 -35.45 4.39 -1.37
CA GLY A 18 -35.30 2.97 -1.67
C GLY A 18 -33.88 2.57 -2.11
N ALA A 19 -33.21 3.42 -2.90
CA ALA A 19 -31.86 3.16 -3.38
C ALA A 19 -30.80 3.22 -2.26
N VAL A 20 -30.94 4.16 -1.31
CA VAL A 20 -30.04 4.27 -0.16
C VAL A 20 -30.23 3.10 0.82
N GLY A 21 -31.47 2.63 1.00
CA GLY A 21 -31.77 1.47 1.85
C GLY A 21 -31.19 0.15 1.31
N PHE A 22 -31.24 -0.07 -0.01
CA PHE A 22 -30.71 -1.30 -0.63
C PHE A 22 -29.17 -1.35 -0.61
N PHE A 23 -28.49 -0.22 -0.82
CA PHE A 23 -27.03 -0.14 -0.72
C PHE A 23 -26.51 -0.25 0.72
N GLY A 24 -27.21 0.35 1.68
CA GLY A 24 -26.84 0.28 3.09
C GLY A 24 -26.95 -1.12 3.68
N TYR A 25 -27.98 -1.88 3.30
CA TYR A 25 -28.18 -3.25 3.80
C TYR A 25 -27.13 -4.23 3.27
N ASN A 26 -26.77 -4.14 1.98
CA ASN A 26 -25.79 -5.04 1.38
C ASN A 26 -24.38 -4.84 1.95
N LYS A 27 -23.99 -3.59 2.21
CA LYS A 27 -22.68 -3.26 2.80
C LYS A 27 -22.57 -3.65 4.29
N TYR A 28 -23.69 -3.82 4.99
CA TYR A 28 -23.70 -4.23 6.41
C TYR A 28 -23.48 -5.75 6.59
N GLN A 29 -23.99 -6.57 5.66
CA GLN A 29 -23.79 -8.03 5.67
C GLN A 29 -22.32 -8.43 5.43
N GLU A 30 -21.59 -7.73 4.55
CA GLU A 30 -20.17 -7.99 4.31
C GLU A 30 -19.31 -7.75 5.56
N VAL A 31 -19.56 -6.66 6.29
CA VAL A 31 -18.78 -6.32 7.50
C VAL A 31 -19.03 -7.31 8.64
N GLU A 32 -20.24 -7.82 8.82
CA GLU A 32 -20.51 -8.86 9.84
C GLU A 32 -19.89 -10.22 9.48
N LEU A 33 -19.82 -10.56 8.19
CA LEU A 33 -19.21 -11.79 7.72
C LEU A 33 -17.68 -11.76 7.88
N GLU A 34 -17.04 -10.62 7.58
CA GLU A 34 -15.61 -10.42 7.82
C GLU A 34 -15.26 -10.47 9.32
N LYS A 35 -16.06 -9.85 10.19
CA LYS A 35 -15.86 -9.94 11.65
C LYS A 35 -15.97 -11.37 12.18
N LYS A 36 -16.97 -12.14 11.72
CA LYS A 36 -17.11 -13.56 12.12
C LYS A 36 -15.96 -14.43 11.61
N LYS A 37 -15.41 -14.14 10.42
CA LYS A 37 -14.25 -14.86 9.88
C LYS A 37 -12.95 -14.52 10.62
N LEU A 38 -12.82 -13.29 11.11
CA LEU A 38 -11.69 -12.86 11.94
C LEU A 38 -11.76 -13.46 13.35
N GLU A 39 -12.94 -13.51 13.98
CA GLU A 39 -13.11 -14.18 15.29
C GLU A 39 -12.91 -15.70 15.22
N ALA A 40 -13.23 -16.34 14.09
CA ALA A 40 -13.00 -17.77 13.91
C ALA A 40 -11.50 -18.12 13.79
N GLN A 41 -10.70 -17.29 13.10
CA GLN A 41 -9.24 -17.48 12.99
C GLN A 41 -8.53 -17.20 14.32
N LEU A 42 -8.95 -16.17 15.06
CA LEU A 42 -8.40 -15.89 16.40
C LEU A 42 -8.71 -16.97 17.44
N LYS A 43 -9.80 -17.72 17.28
CA LYS A 43 -10.13 -18.86 18.15
C LYS A 43 -9.38 -20.14 17.78
N GLU A 44 -8.92 -20.27 16.53
CA GLU A 44 -8.17 -21.44 16.07
C GLU A 44 -6.70 -21.37 16.52
N ASP A 45 -6.16 -20.16 16.73
CA ASP A 45 -4.80 -19.93 17.24
C ASP A 45 -4.68 -20.10 18.78
N GLU A 46 -5.78 -20.04 19.53
CA GLU A 46 -5.76 -20.18 21.01
C GLU A 46 -5.92 -21.64 21.52
N GLU A 47 -6.28 -22.62 20.67
CA GLU A 47 -6.46 -24.02 21.09
C GLU A 47 -5.27 -24.95 20.78
N ASN A 48 -4.18 -24.45 20.16
CA ASN A 48 -3.03 -25.30 19.77
C ASN A 48 -1.76 -25.08 20.59
N GLU A 49 -1.89 -24.55 21.82
CA GLU A 49 -0.77 -24.35 22.74
C GLU A 49 -0.80 -25.37 23.89
N ASP A 50 -0.88 -26.67 23.59
CA ASP A 50 -0.47 -27.71 24.54
C ASP A 50 -0.13 -29.04 23.85
N SER A 51 1.15 -29.28 23.54
CA SER A 51 1.85 -30.58 23.72
C SER A 51 3.22 -30.65 23.01
N VAL A 52 4.24 -30.29 23.78
CA VAL A 52 5.51 -31.04 24.02
C VAL A 52 5.87 -32.21 23.07
N ASN A 53 6.92 -31.97 22.27
CA ASN A 53 8.17 -32.74 22.14
C ASN A 53 8.15 -34.21 21.64
N ALA A 54 8.81 -34.46 20.49
CA ALA A 54 9.69 -35.62 20.26
C ALA A 54 10.50 -35.48 18.95
N GLU A 55 11.79 -35.77 19.06
CA GLU A 55 12.87 -35.70 18.07
C GLU A 55 12.69 -36.63 16.86
N SER A 56 13.28 -36.27 15.71
CA SER A 56 14.23 -37.14 15.00
C SER A 56 14.93 -36.37 13.87
N GLU A 57 16.25 -36.42 13.93
CA GLU A 57 17.25 -35.93 12.98
C GLU A 57 17.15 -36.61 11.60
N THR A 58 17.46 -35.90 10.50
CA THR A 58 18.40 -36.39 9.48
C THR A 58 18.99 -35.24 8.66
N GLU A 59 20.30 -35.33 8.46
CA GLU A 59 21.25 -34.41 7.84
C GLU A 59 21.01 -34.11 6.35
N SER A 60 21.41 -32.92 5.89
CA SER A 60 22.25 -32.78 4.68
C SER A 60 22.96 -31.42 4.60
N ASN A 61 24.23 -31.51 4.21
CA ASN A 61 25.30 -30.55 4.40
C ASN A 61 25.43 -29.45 3.32
N ASN A 62 25.92 -28.29 3.78
CA ASN A 62 26.89 -27.35 3.20
C ASN A 62 26.71 -26.79 1.77
N THR A 63 26.74 -25.45 1.68
CA THR A 63 27.88 -24.73 1.06
C THR A 63 27.97 -23.32 1.63
N GLU A 64 29.05 -23.06 2.36
CA GLU A 64 29.54 -21.71 2.69
C GLU A 64 29.99 -21.00 1.40
N ASN A 65 29.71 -19.70 1.29
CA ASN A 65 30.58 -18.81 0.52
C ASN A 65 30.79 -17.52 1.30
N ILE A 66 32.03 -17.33 1.75
CA ILE A 66 32.53 -16.15 2.45
C ILE A 66 33.09 -15.17 1.41
N GLY A 67 32.53 -13.97 1.42
CA GLY A 67 33.26 -12.71 1.31
C GLY A 67 33.45 -12.12 -0.08
N GLN A 68 32.97 -10.89 -0.28
CA GLN A 68 33.90 -9.76 -0.42
C GLN A 68 33.21 -8.42 -0.14
N SER A 69 33.91 -7.63 0.67
CA SER A 69 33.64 -6.27 1.12
C SER A 69 33.36 -5.28 -0.01
N GLY A 70 32.31 -4.48 0.19
CA GLY A 70 32.15 -3.13 -0.33
C GLY A 70 31.36 -2.34 0.71
N GLU A 71 32.03 -1.49 1.49
CA GLU A 71 31.39 -0.49 2.33
C GLU A 71 30.66 0.51 1.43
N THR A 72 29.35 0.32 1.27
CA THR A 72 28.43 1.45 1.10
C THR A 72 27.73 1.62 2.42
N THR A 73 27.99 2.75 3.08
CA THR A 73 27.25 3.24 4.23
C THR A 73 25.78 3.38 3.82
N SER A 74 25.03 2.29 3.91
CA SER A 74 23.58 2.34 3.88
C SER A 74 23.17 2.90 5.24
N ASN A 75 22.69 4.14 5.23
CA ASN A 75 21.83 4.63 6.30
C ASN A 75 20.61 3.69 6.31
N GLN A 76 20.71 2.58 7.05
CA GLN A 76 19.64 1.63 7.25
C GLN A 76 18.58 2.30 8.13
N GLN A 77 17.81 3.20 7.52
CA GLN A 77 16.50 3.51 8.02
C GLN A 77 15.62 2.35 7.57
N GLU A 78 15.27 1.49 8.51
CA GLU A 78 14.38 0.35 8.29
C GLU A 78 13.04 0.87 7.77
N VAL A 79 12.85 0.87 6.45
CA VAL A 79 11.57 1.22 5.84
C VAL A 79 10.67 -0.02 5.92
N GLN A 80 10.10 -0.21 7.10
CA GLN A 80 9.11 -1.26 7.42
C GLN A 80 7.77 -1.12 6.65
N ALA A 81 7.72 -0.35 5.56
CA ALA A 81 6.51 -0.24 4.74
C ALA A 81 6.42 -1.35 3.68
N THR A 82 7.50 -2.08 3.47
CA THR A 82 7.49 -3.31 2.69
C THR A 82 7.04 -4.46 3.59
N ASP A 83 5.95 -5.12 3.25
CA ASP A 83 5.40 -6.26 4.00
C ASP A 83 6.14 -7.57 3.75
N GLY A 84 7.26 -7.55 3.00
CA GLY A 84 7.99 -8.74 2.59
C GLY A 84 7.20 -9.64 1.62
N SER A 85 6.05 -9.17 1.11
CA SER A 85 5.24 -9.92 0.18
C SER A 85 5.87 -9.95 -1.21
N GLU A 86 5.78 -11.10 -1.86
CA GLU A 86 6.14 -11.26 -3.28
C GLU A 86 5.07 -10.69 -4.22
N THR A 87 3.97 -10.17 -3.68
CA THR A 87 2.90 -9.57 -4.46
C THR A 87 2.85 -8.06 -4.33
N VAL A 88 2.48 -7.41 -5.42
CA VAL A 88 2.34 -5.96 -5.54
C VAL A 88 0.90 -5.63 -5.91
N LYS A 89 0.33 -4.64 -5.22
CA LYS A 89 -0.98 -4.09 -5.59
C LYS A 89 -0.84 -3.23 -6.83
N ILE A 90 -1.74 -3.45 -7.79
CA ILE A 90 -1.76 -2.74 -9.07
C ILE A 90 -3.05 -1.95 -9.20
N SER A 91 -2.93 -0.72 -9.69
CA SER A 91 -4.05 0.06 -10.20
C SER A 91 -3.72 0.72 -11.54
N GLY A 92 -4.75 1.28 -12.18
CA GLY A 92 -4.63 1.83 -13.53
C GLY A 92 -4.72 0.75 -14.62
N GLY A 93 -5.10 1.17 -15.84
CA GLY A 93 -5.32 0.23 -16.95
C GLY A 93 -6.64 -0.55 -16.87
N SER A 94 -6.63 -1.83 -17.24
CA SER A 94 -7.84 -2.69 -17.39
C SER A 94 -8.43 -3.24 -16.09
N GLY A 95 -7.91 -2.88 -14.92
CA GLY A 95 -8.47 -3.28 -13.62
C GLY A 95 -7.48 -3.12 -12.47
N SER A 96 -8.00 -3.02 -11.23
CA SER A 96 -7.16 -3.15 -10.02
C SER A 96 -6.96 -4.64 -9.71
N GLY A 97 -5.78 -4.99 -9.20
CA GLY A 97 -5.48 -6.36 -8.83
C GLY A 97 -4.18 -6.48 -8.05
N THR A 98 -3.66 -7.71 -8.00
CA THR A 98 -2.37 -8.05 -7.41
C THR A 98 -1.60 -8.90 -8.42
N ALA A 99 -0.31 -8.65 -8.59
CA ALA A 99 0.56 -9.52 -9.38
C ALA A 99 1.91 -9.73 -8.68
N ASN A 100 2.73 -10.64 -9.19
CA ASN A 100 4.01 -10.94 -8.57
C ASN A 100 5.01 -9.81 -8.83
N LYS A 101 5.87 -9.50 -7.86
CA LYS A 101 6.84 -8.41 -7.97
C LYS A 101 7.84 -8.66 -9.12
N GLU A 102 8.14 -9.93 -9.41
CA GLU A 102 9.06 -10.36 -10.46
C GLU A 102 8.61 -9.91 -11.84
N GLU A 103 7.30 -9.81 -12.07
CA GLU A 103 6.72 -9.34 -13.34
C GLU A 103 7.13 -7.89 -13.68
N PHE A 104 7.56 -7.13 -12.68
CA PHE A 104 7.98 -5.73 -12.81
C PHE A 104 9.42 -5.50 -12.36
N SER A 105 10.20 -6.57 -12.17
CA SER A 105 11.60 -6.46 -11.75
C SER A 105 12.49 -5.77 -12.80
N ASP A 106 12.13 -5.87 -14.07
CA ASP A 106 12.81 -5.21 -15.20
C ASP A 106 12.59 -3.68 -15.24
N LEU A 107 11.66 -3.14 -14.44
CA LEU A 107 11.45 -1.70 -14.32
C LEU A 107 12.62 -1.03 -13.58
N GLN A 108 13.01 0.16 -14.03
CA GLN A 108 14.06 0.96 -13.37
C GLN A 108 13.70 1.24 -11.91
N VAL A 109 12.44 1.59 -11.67
CA VAL A 109 11.87 1.70 -10.33
C VAL A 109 10.90 0.54 -10.12
N ASN A 110 11.25 -0.34 -9.20
CA ASN A 110 10.54 -1.57 -8.89
C ASN A 110 10.31 -1.72 -7.38
N ARG A 111 9.69 -2.84 -6.99
CA ARG A 111 9.27 -3.08 -5.60
C ARG A 111 10.43 -3.03 -4.60
N ASP A 112 11.62 -3.39 -5.04
CA ASP A 112 12.80 -3.54 -4.19
C ASP A 112 13.52 -2.20 -3.96
N ASN A 113 13.50 -1.29 -4.94
CA ASN A 113 14.24 -0.03 -4.86
C ASN A 113 13.37 1.24 -4.76
N VAL A 114 12.04 1.15 -4.88
CA VAL A 114 11.16 2.34 -4.87
C VAL A 114 11.31 3.19 -3.62
N PHE A 115 11.55 2.56 -2.46
CA PHE A 115 11.78 3.29 -1.22
C PHE A 115 13.13 3.99 -1.18
N ASP A 116 14.15 3.47 -1.86
CA ASP A 116 15.46 4.13 -1.93
C ASP A 116 15.35 5.48 -2.65
N TYR A 117 14.62 5.52 -3.78
CA TYR A 117 14.31 6.76 -4.49
C TYR A 117 13.53 7.75 -3.60
N LEU A 118 12.48 7.26 -2.92
CA LEU A 118 11.66 8.10 -2.06
C LEU A 118 12.43 8.69 -0.87
N ILE A 119 13.20 7.87 -0.16
CA ILE A 119 14.01 8.31 0.99
C ILE A 119 15.05 9.31 0.53
N ALA A 120 15.74 9.03 -0.58
CA ALA A 120 16.72 9.95 -1.14
C ALA A 120 16.09 11.29 -1.51
N ALA A 121 14.92 11.29 -2.16
CA ALA A 121 14.21 12.51 -2.51
C ALA A 121 13.82 13.32 -1.27
N ILE A 122 13.22 12.69 -0.26
CA ILE A 122 12.82 13.38 0.97
C ILE A 122 14.04 13.97 1.68
N ASN A 123 15.14 13.24 1.78
CA ASN A 123 16.32 13.73 2.46
C ASN A 123 17.09 14.80 1.66
N GLN A 124 16.85 14.90 0.35
CA GLN A 124 17.34 15.99 -0.49
C GLN A 124 16.45 17.24 -0.44
N SER A 125 15.18 17.11 -0.03
CA SER A 125 14.25 18.23 0.07
C SER A 125 14.62 19.15 1.24
N GLU A 126 14.33 20.44 1.11
CA GLU A 126 14.68 21.42 2.14
C GLU A 126 13.92 21.15 3.44
N GLY A 127 14.66 20.76 4.49
CA GLY A 127 14.08 20.41 5.78
C GLY A 127 13.35 19.07 5.82
N GLY A 128 13.45 18.26 4.75
CA GLY A 128 12.88 16.93 4.68
C GLY A 128 13.60 15.94 5.58
N ASP A 129 12.84 15.02 6.18
CA ASP A 129 13.36 13.97 7.04
C ASP A 129 12.44 12.75 6.94
N ALA A 130 12.88 11.75 6.17
CA ALA A 130 12.10 10.54 5.94
C ALA A 130 11.80 9.78 7.26
N SER A 131 12.62 9.97 8.30
CA SER A 131 12.42 9.31 9.59
C SER A 131 11.17 9.79 10.32
N LYS A 132 10.64 10.97 9.96
CA LYS A 132 9.41 11.55 10.52
C LYS A 132 8.14 11.09 9.80
N ILE A 133 8.28 10.29 8.74
CA ILE A 133 7.18 9.86 7.90
C ILE A 133 6.90 8.37 8.14
N LYS A 134 5.62 8.01 8.25
CA LYS A 134 5.15 6.64 8.27
C LYS A 134 4.62 6.29 6.88
N PHE A 135 5.42 5.58 6.11
CA PHE A 135 5.04 5.10 4.79
C PHE A 135 4.06 3.92 4.90
N GLN A 136 3.17 3.81 3.92
CA GLN A 136 2.30 2.66 3.71
C GLN A 136 2.82 1.86 2.53
N GLN A 137 2.18 0.72 2.25
CA GLN A 137 2.59 -0.12 1.13
C GLN A 137 2.51 0.63 -0.20
N PRO A 138 3.54 0.45 -1.07
CA PRO A 138 3.55 1.02 -2.40
C PRO A 138 2.54 0.30 -3.30
N GLU A 139 1.92 1.05 -4.19
CA GLU A 139 0.98 0.56 -5.20
C GLU A 139 1.52 0.93 -6.58
N LEU A 140 1.62 -0.06 -7.46
CA LEU A 140 2.07 0.15 -8.84
C LEU A 140 0.89 0.62 -9.69
N ILE A 141 1.01 1.82 -10.25
CA ILE A 141 0.08 2.39 -11.21
C ILE A 141 0.59 2.04 -12.62
N MET A 142 -0.11 1.15 -13.33
CA MET A 142 0.23 0.74 -14.69
C MET A 142 -0.30 1.73 -15.74
N GLN A 143 0.03 3.01 -15.56
CA GLN A 143 -0.18 4.08 -16.53
C GLN A 143 1.19 4.65 -16.91
N ASP A 144 1.34 5.10 -18.17
CA ASP A 144 2.52 5.81 -18.66
C ASP A 144 3.88 5.13 -18.37
N GLY A 145 3.93 3.80 -18.44
CA GLY A 145 5.15 3.02 -18.25
C GLY A 145 5.42 2.55 -16.81
N GLY A 146 4.50 2.84 -15.88
CA GLY A 146 4.55 2.33 -14.50
C GLY A 146 5.02 3.39 -13.51
N MET A 147 4.18 3.77 -12.57
CA MET A 147 4.54 4.71 -11.50
C MET A 147 4.20 4.11 -10.15
N TRP A 148 4.96 4.44 -9.12
CA TRP A 148 4.68 3.93 -7.79
C TRP A 148 4.03 5.00 -6.93
N LYS A 149 2.83 4.71 -6.42
CA LYS A 149 2.11 5.54 -5.46
C LYS A 149 2.37 5.02 -4.06
N ILE A 150 2.84 5.89 -3.17
CA ILE A 150 3.13 5.56 -1.78
C ILE A 150 2.34 6.53 -0.88
N PRO A 151 1.20 6.09 -0.34
CA PRO A 151 0.52 6.83 0.71
C PRO A 151 1.38 6.88 1.97
N ALA A 152 1.34 7.99 2.69
CA ALA A 152 2.12 8.16 3.91
C ALA A 152 1.44 9.13 4.88
N ASN A 153 1.81 9.05 6.16
CA ASN A 153 1.34 9.97 7.19
C ASN A 153 2.53 10.55 7.95
N ASN A 154 2.38 11.77 8.46
CA ASN A 154 3.35 12.29 9.43
C ASN A 154 3.28 11.47 10.73
N LYS A 155 4.42 11.08 11.30
CA LYS A 155 4.47 10.34 12.56
C LYS A 155 3.90 11.13 13.75
N SER A 156 3.87 12.46 13.67
CA SER A 156 3.20 13.30 14.67
C SER A 156 1.66 13.16 14.67
N GLY A 157 1.08 12.53 13.65
CA GLY A 157 -0.36 12.36 13.50
C GLY A 157 -1.07 13.51 12.78
N HIS A 158 -0.35 14.57 12.41
CA HIS A 158 -0.89 15.72 11.68
C HIS A 158 -0.41 15.73 10.23
N GLY A 159 -1.33 15.53 9.29
CA GLY A 159 -1.05 15.56 7.85
C GLY A 159 -0.83 14.17 7.26
N SER A 160 -1.26 14.03 6.01
CA SER A 160 -1.02 12.87 5.16
C SER A 160 -0.40 13.33 3.86
N TYR A 161 0.39 12.45 3.26
CA TYR A 161 1.11 12.70 2.03
C TYR A 161 0.84 11.57 1.06
N THR A 162 0.95 11.88 -0.22
CA THR A 162 1.08 10.87 -1.26
C THR A 162 2.34 11.17 -2.05
N PHE A 163 3.19 10.16 -2.22
CA PHE A 163 4.37 10.27 -3.06
C PHE A 163 4.17 9.49 -4.35
N ILE A 164 4.63 10.06 -5.47
CA ILE A 164 4.68 9.37 -6.76
C ILE A 164 6.12 9.23 -7.19
N VAL A 165 6.59 8.00 -7.36
CA VAL A 165 7.92 7.70 -7.91
C VAL A 165 7.76 7.24 -9.35
N ASN A 166 8.30 8.03 -10.26
CA ASN A 166 8.27 7.77 -11.70
C ASN A 166 9.45 6.88 -12.11
N GLN A 167 9.32 6.16 -13.23
CA GLN A 167 10.42 5.31 -13.74
C GLN A 167 11.72 6.06 -13.99
N ASN A 168 11.66 7.35 -14.31
CA ASN A 168 12.85 8.16 -14.54
C ASN A 168 13.59 8.57 -13.23
N GLY A 169 13.09 8.19 -12.04
CA GLY A 169 13.67 8.58 -10.75
C GLY A 169 13.14 9.90 -10.18
N THR A 170 12.18 10.55 -10.85
CA THR A 170 11.50 11.74 -10.30
C THR A 170 10.47 11.33 -9.25
N VAL A 171 10.57 11.95 -8.07
CA VAL A 171 9.65 11.80 -6.96
C VAL A 171 8.81 13.06 -6.81
N GLU A 172 7.49 12.92 -6.88
CA GLU A 172 6.53 14.00 -6.64
C GLU A 172 5.96 13.94 -5.23
N PHE A 173 5.76 15.10 -4.64
CA PHE A 173 5.28 15.27 -3.27
C PHE A 173 3.91 15.91 -3.29
N TRP A 174 2.92 15.19 -2.76
CA TRP A 174 1.55 15.64 -2.74
C TRP A 174 0.97 15.69 -1.33
N ASP A 175 0.16 16.71 -1.06
CA ASP A 175 -0.62 16.80 0.18
C ASP A 175 -1.89 15.95 0.08
N GLY A 176 -2.18 15.22 1.16
CA GLY A 176 -3.35 14.36 1.27
C GLY A 176 -3.41 13.28 0.18
N MET A 177 -4.61 13.09 -0.38
CA MET A 177 -4.90 12.14 -1.46
C MET A 177 -4.64 12.78 -2.84
N MET A 178 -3.43 13.33 -3.05
CA MET A 178 -3.06 14.08 -4.26
C MET A 178 -3.91 15.34 -4.49
N ASN A 179 -4.18 16.11 -3.42
CA ASN A 179 -4.97 17.33 -3.53
C ASN A 179 -4.18 18.47 -4.17
N ASP A 180 -2.92 18.63 -3.75
CA ASP A 180 -2.02 19.67 -4.25
C ASP A 180 -0.59 19.14 -4.30
N LYS A 181 0.13 19.44 -5.38
CA LYS A 181 1.53 19.07 -5.54
C LYS A 181 2.39 20.21 -5.02
N PHE A 182 3.20 19.93 -4.01
CA PHE A 182 3.98 20.96 -3.34
C PHE A 182 5.49 20.86 -3.58
N ASP A 183 5.98 19.73 -4.09
CA ASP A 183 7.40 19.56 -4.42
C ASP A 183 7.63 18.47 -5.49
N GLU A 184 8.78 18.51 -6.14
CA GLU A 184 9.28 17.50 -7.07
C GLU A 184 10.80 17.44 -7.05
N ILE A 185 11.36 16.24 -6.85
CA ILE A 185 12.80 16.03 -6.78
C ILE A 185 13.19 14.88 -7.68
N HIS A 186 14.19 15.10 -8.53
CA HIS A 186 14.78 14.06 -9.36
C HIS A 186 15.96 13.40 -8.64
N VAL A 187 15.88 12.08 -8.46
CA VAL A 187 16.91 11.28 -7.80
C VAL A 187 17.57 10.36 -8.81
N THR A 188 18.90 10.31 -8.77
CA THR A 188 19.69 9.30 -9.47
C THR A 188 20.33 8.40 -8.41
N LEU A 189 19.92 7.12 -8.37
CA LEU A 189 20.60 6.11 -7.56
C LEU A 189 21.82 5.55 -8.33
N PRO A 190 22.91 5.22 -7.63
CA PRO A 190 24.14 4.68 -8.24
C PRO A 190 23.97 3.26 -8.80
#